data_AF-A0A7X6UBT1-F1
#
_entry.id   AF-A0A7X6UBT1-F1
#
_cell.length_a   1.000
_cell.length_b   1.000
_cell.length_c   1.000
_cell.angle_alpha   90.00
_cell.angle_beta   90.00
_cell.angle_gamma   90.00
#
_symmetry.space_group_name_H-M   'P 1'
#
loop_
_entity.id
_entity.type
_entity.pdbx_description
1 polymer ?
#
loop_
_entity_poly.entity_id
_entity_poly.type
_entity_poly.pdbx_seq_one_letter_code
_entity_poly.pdbx_strand_id
1 'polypeptide(L)'
;EVTRQLIDHLVDAGATLRLEEEVTKLRRLADGTWDVDVRHRVGFGTSTVNAKFVFVGAGGGALSLLQSSGIPEIEGFGGFPISGKFLRCDNPKVVREHQAKVYGKAAVGAPPMSVPHLDTRVVDGKTSLPFGPYAGFSPNFLKKGSWWDLPGSIRLHNLWPMIKVGLSEFSLVKYLMGEVFASREKQLEALREYMPSAKAEDWRMITAGQRVQVMKKDPKKGGVLQFGTEVITGADGSISGLLGASPGASTAVHAMLDVMQRCFPEKFENEWKSTVVAQIPAYGTGLNHDAALAAASLAETAETLGLHAAAQPAEVTA
;
A
#
# COMPACT_ATOMS: atom_id res chain seq x y z
N GLU A 1 6.32 10.37 -10.87
CA GLU A 1 6.95 11.68 -10.72
C GLU A 1 7.34 11.99 -9.28
N VAL A 2 6.40 12.12 -8.34
CA VAL A 2 6.72 12.37 -6.91
C VAL A 2 7.82 11.46 -6.35
N THR A 3 7.77 10.15 -6.61
CA THR A 3 8.83 9.23 -6.17
C THR A 3 10.21 9.57 -6.74
N ARG A 4 10.30 10.03 -8.00
CA ARG A 4 11.58 10.45 -8.60
C ARG A 4 12.11 11.67 -7.86
N GLN A 5 11.29 12.70 -7.73
CA GLN A 5 11.66 13.94 -7.03
C GLN A 5 12.15 13.70 -5.60
N LEU A 6 11.47 12.82 -4.85
CA LEU A 6 11.89 12.46 -3.49
C LEU A 6 13.22 11.70 -3.46
N ILE A 7 13.43 10.77 -4.40
CA ILE A 7 14.69 10.02 -4.49
C ILE A 7 15.84 10.92 -4.98
N ASP A 8 15.59 11.77 -5.96
CA ASP A 8 16.56 12.72 -6.50
C ASP A 8 17.01 13.67 -5.38
N HIS A 9 16.08 14.20 -4.58
CA HIS A 9 16.42 14.99 -3.40
C HIS A 9 17.29 14.22 -2.39
N LEU A 10 17.00 12.95 -2.13
CA LEU A 10 17.83 12.13 -1.24
C LEU A 10 19.23 11.91 -1.82
N VAL A 11 19.35 11.70 -3.13
CA VAL A 11 20.64 11.54 -3.82
C VAL A 11 21.44 12.85 -3.76
N ASP A 12 20.81 13.99 -4.00
CA ASP A 12 21.41 15.32 -3.87
C ASP A 12 21.89 15.59 -2.43
N ALA A 13 21.17 15.05 -1.43
CA ALA A 13 21.54 15.10 -0.03
C ALA A 13 22.63 14.07 0.37
N GLY A 14 23.14 13.28 -0.58
CA GLY A 14 24.26 12.36 -0.40
C GLY A 14 23.91 10.87 -0.31
N ALA A 15 22.64 10.49 -0.54
CA ALA A 15 22.26 9.08 -0.61
C ALA A 15 22.79 8.41 -1.90
N THR A 16 23.12 7.12 -1.82
CA THR A 16 23.47 6.32 -3.00
C THR A 16 22.25 5.56 -3.51
N LEU A 17 21.85 5.82 -4.75
CA LEU A 17 20.82 5.05 -5.43
C LEU A 17 21.44 3.92 -6.26
N ARG A 18 21.03 2.68 -6.00
CA ARG A 18 21.37 1.51 -6.83
C ARG A 18 20.12 0.96 -7.49
N LEU A 19 20.09 1.00 -8.81
CA LEU A 19 19.01 0.46 -9.64
C LEU A 19 19.41 -0.88 -10.22
N GLU A 20 18.44 -1.63 -10.73
CA GLU A 20 18.66 -2.96 -11.31
C GLU A 20 19.27 -3.99 -10.33
N GLU A 21 19.15 -3.69 -9.04
CA GLU A 21 19.58 -4.53 -7.93
C GLU A 21 18.34 -5.04 -7.18
N GLU A 22 18.26 -6.36 -7.03
CA GLU A 22 17.17 -7.01 -6.30
C GLU A 22 17.69 -7.59 -5.00
N VAL A 23 17.20 -7.07 -3.88
CA VAL A 23 17.45 -7.68 -2.57
C VAL A 23 16.68 -9.00 -2.49
N THR A 24 17.38 -10.07 -2.17
CA THR A 24 16.83 -11.43 -2.13
C THR A 24 16.74 -12.00 -0.72
N LYS A 25 17.61 -11.55 0.19
CA LYS A 25 17.68 -12.08 1.55
C LYS A 25 18.29 -11.05 2.51
N LEU A 26 17.82 -11.09 3.75
CA LEU A 26 18.38 -10.34 4.88
C LEU A 26 18.92 -11.33 5.90
N ARG A 27 20.14 -11.12 6.40
CA ARG A 27 20.73 -11.98 7.43
C ARG A 27 21.33 -11.13 8.54
N ARG A 28 20.95 -11.42 9.78
CA ARG A 28 21.59 -10.79 10.94
C ARG A 28 22.94 -11.45 11.23
N LEU A 29 23.98 -10.63 11.39
CA LEU A 29 25.31 -11.06 11.80
C LEU A 29 25.48 -11.02 13.32
N ALA A 30 26.48 -11.75 13.81
CA ALA A 30 26.79 -11.84 15.24
C ALA A 30 27.24 -10.49 15.85
N ASP A 31 27.77 -9.58 15.03
CA ASP A 31 28.15 -8.22 15.45
C ASP A 31 26.96 -7.24 15.51
N GLY A 32 25.75 -7.72 15.21
CA GLY A 32 24.54 -6.92 15.22
C GLY A 32 24.30 -6.12 13.93
N THR A 33 25.11 -6.29 12.89
CA THR A 33 24.84 -5.72 11.55
C THR A 33 24.03 -6.68 10.67
N TRP A 34 23.60 -6.21 9.50
CA TRP A 34 22.81 -6.94 8.53
C TRP A 34 23.59 -7.13 7.23
N ASP A 35 23.67 -8.37 6.77
CA ASP A 35 24.03 -8.68 5.40
C ASP A 35 22.77 -8.65 4.53
N VAL A 36 22.80 -7.80 3.51
CA VAL A 36 21.76 -7.63 2.50
C VAL A 36 22.25 -8.30 1.22
N ASP A 37 21.71 -9.48 0.90
CA ASP A 37 22.09 -10.25 -0.29
C ASP A 37 21.38 -9.69 -1.52
N VAL A 38 22.16 -9.22 -2.48
CA VAL A 38 21.69 -8.53 -3.69
C VAL A 38 22.01 -9.37 -4.93
N ARG A 39 21.03 -9.46 -5.83
CA ARG A 39 21.18 -10.01 -7.18
C ARG A 39 21.08 -8.90 -8.21
N HIS A 40 22.10 -8.76 -9.05
CA HIS A 40 22.10 -7.82 -10.16
C HIS A 40 21.22 -8.36 -11.30
N ARG A 41 20.29 -7.54 -11.79
CA ARG A 41 19.41 -7.91 -12.91
C ARG A 41 20.13 -7.89 -14.25
N VAL A 42 21.18 -7.07 -14.37
CA VAL A 42 22.09 -7.05 -15.50
C VAL A 42 23.34 -7.85 -15.13
N GLY A 43 23.76 -8.75 -16.02
CA GLY A 43 24.95 -9.60 -15.81
C GLY A 43 24.78 -10.74 -14.81
N PHE A 44 23.66 -10.81 -14.07
CA PHE A 44 23.30 -11.90 -13.15
C PHE A 44 24.30 -12.17 -12.01
N GLY A 45 25.14 -11.20 -11.67
CA GLY A 45 26.04 -11.29 -10.52
C GLY A 45 25.30 -11.22 -9.18
N THR A 46 25.99 -11.61 -8.10
CA THR A 46 25.52 -11.45 -6.72
C THR A 46 26.51 -10.63 -5.91
N SER A 47 26.01 -9.81 -5.00
CA SER A 47 26.80 -9.04 -4.05
C SER A 47 26.12 -8.98 -2.69
N THR A 48 26.85 -8.55 -1.67
CA THR A 48 26.32 -8.35 -0.32
C THR A 48 26.65 -6.94 0.14
N VAL A 49 25.67 -6.26 0.72
CA VAL A 49 25.84 -4.95 1.35
C VAL A 49 25.66 -5.11 2.85
N ASN A 50 26.64 -4.66 3.63
CA ASN A 50 26.54 -4.65 5.08
C ASN A 50 25.87 -3.35 5.56
N ALA A 51 24.91 -3.44 6.47
CA ALA A 51 24.17 -2.30 7.00
C ALA A 51 23.92 -2.42 8.51
N LYS A 52 24.00 -1.30 9.23
CA LYS A 52 23.65 -1.24 10.67
C LYS A 52 22.14 -1.22 10.90
N PHE A 53 21.39 -0.63 9.97
CA PHE A 53 19.94 -0.54 10.00
C PHE A 53 19.37 -0.87 8.62
N VAL A 54 18.25 -1.59 8.57
CA VAL A 54 17.55 -1.94 7.33
C VAL A 54 16.09 -1.50 7.39
N PHE A 55 15.66 -0.68 6.43
CA PHE A 55 14.24 -0.37 6.22
C PHE A 55 13.70 -1.10 4.99
N VAL A 56 12.71 -1.97 5.18
CA VAL A 56 12.11 -2.81 4.13
C VAL A 56 10.88 -2.13 3.54
N GLY A 57 11.12 -1.26 2.55
CA GLY A 57 10.10 -0.58 1.74
C GLY A 57 9.72 -1.31 0.44
N ALA A 58 9.74 -2.65 0.42
CA ALA A 58 9.67 -3.45 -0.81
C ALA A 58 8.25 -3.73 -1.35
N GLY A 59 7.23 -3.00 -0.89
CA GLY A 59 5.83 -3.22 -1.27
C GLY A 59 5.41 -4.67 -1.05
N GLY A 60 4.86 -5.34 -2.08
CA GLY A 60 4.49 -6.75 -1.99
C GLY A 60 5.65 -7.70 -1.63
N GLY A 61 6.90 -7.32 -1.96
CA GLY A 61 8.09 -8.12 -1.63
C GLY A 61 8.53 -8.04 -0.16
N ALA A 62 7.93 -7.14 0.63
CA ALA A 62 8.35 -6.93 2.02
C ALA A 62 8.14 -8.17 2.91
N LEU A 63 7.05 -8.91 2.70
CA LEU A 63 6.74 -10.11 3.50
C LEU A 63 7.86 -11.15 3.41
N SER A 64 8.28 -11.50 2.19
CA SER A 64 9.34 -12.50 1.97
C SER A 64 10.68 -12.04 2.53
N LEU A 65 11.02 -10.76 2.40
CA LEU A 65 12.27 -10.21 2.94
C LEU A 65 12.28 -10.19 4.47
N LEU A 66 11.19 -9.76 5.11
CA LEU A 66 11.06 -9.80 6.57
C LEU A 66 11.02 -11.24 7.10
N GLN A 67 10.37 -12.18 6.39
CA GLN A 67 10.44 -13.59 6.78
C GLN A 67 11.87 -14.14 6.65
N SER A 68 12.65 -13.67 5.68
CA SER A 68 14.04 -14.10 5.50
C SER A 68 14.97 -13.58 6.59
N SER A 69 14.63 -12.45 7.22
CA SER A 69 15.44 -11.84 8.28
C SER A 69 15.43 -12.65 9.57
N GLY A 70 14.40 -13.48 9.78
CA GLY A 70 14.27 -14.37 10.93
C GLY A 70 13.96 -13.65 12.25
N ILE A 71 13.53 -12.38 12.21
CA ILE A 71 13.13 -11.66 13.42
C ILE A 71 11.86 -12.28 14.03
N PRO A 72 11.73 -12.40 15.36
CA PRO A 72 10.53 -12.96 15.98
C PRO A 72 9.22 -12.22 15.63
N GLU A 73 9.30 -10.92 15.37
CA GLU A 73 8.14 -10.06 15.13
C GLU A 73 7.42 -10.34 13.80
N ILE A 74 8.07 -11.04 12.86
CA ILE A 74 7.43 -11.50 11.61
C ILE A 74 6.72 -12.85 11.78
N GLU A 75 6.88 -13.53 12.92
CA GLU A 75 6.25 -14.82 13.14
C GLU A 75 4.72 -14.70 13.11
N GLY A 76 4.09 -15.69 12.48
CA GLY A 76 2.63 -15.69 12.27
C GLY A 76 2.11 -14.74 11.19
N PHE A 77 2.97 -13.92 10.55
CA PHE A 77 2.56 -13.13 9.39
C PHE A 77 2.53 -13.97 8.12
N GLY A 78 1.40 -13.89 7.42
CA GLY A 78 1.17 -14.48 6.11
C GLY A 78 0.60 -13.44 5.15
N GLY A 79 0.54 -13.79 3.88
CA GLY A 79 -0.04 -12.93 2.87
C GLY A 79 -0.65 -13.73 1.74
N PHE A 80 -1.68 -13.17 1.12
CA PHE A 80 -2.18 -13.66 -0.15
C PHE A 80 -2.24 -12.52 -1.17
N PRO A 81 -1.87 -12.80 -2.41
CA PRO A 81 -1.84 -11.79 -3.45
C PRO A 81 -3.25 -11.52 -3.98
N ILE A 82 -3.62 -10.25 -4.04
CA ILE A 82 -4.83 -9.75 -4.69
C ILE A 82 -4.39 -8.81 -5.81
N SER A 83 -4.76 -9.12 -7.05
CA SER A 83 -4.54 -8.21 -8.17
C SER A 83 -5.78 -7.36 -8.42
N GLY A 84 -5.58 -6.08 -8.68
CA GLY A 84 -6.66 -5.17 -9.07
C GLY A 84 -6.70 -5.03 -10.59
N LYS A 85 -7.85 -5.34 -11.19
CA LYS A 85 -8.12 -5.14 -12.61
C LYS A 85 -9.12 -4.01 -12.81
N PHE A 86 -8.98 -3.29 -13.92
CA PHE A 86 -9.86 -2.18 -14.27
C PHE A 86 -10.24 -2.27 -15.75
N LEU A 87 -11.49 -1.99 -16.06
CA LEU A 87 -11.87 -1.63 -17.42
C LEU A 87 -11.36 -0.22 -17.69
N ARG A 88 -10.59 -0.04 -18.76
CA ARG A 88 -10.04 1.26 -19.15
C ARG A 88 -10.60 1.69 -20.48
N CYS A 89 -11.09 2.92 -20.54
CA CYS A 89 -11.46 3.63 -21.76
C CYS A 89 -10.46 4.75 -22.02
N ASP A 90 -9.94 4.80 -23.25
CA ASP A 90 -9.04 5.84 -23.75
C ASP A 90 -9.69 6.66 -24.89
N ASN A 91 -10.96 6.40 -25.21
CA ASN A 91 -11.67 7.09 -26.29
C ASN A 91 -11.84 8.59 -25.92
N PRO A 92 -11.21 9.53 -26.65
CA PRO A 92 -11.21 10.94 -26.27
C PRO A 92 -12.61 11.57 -26.23
N LYS A 93 -13.58 11.04 -26.98
CA LYS A 93 -14.97 11.52 -26.93
C LYS A 93 -15.59 11.21 -25.57
N VAL A 94 -15.47 9.95 -25.15
CA VAL A 94 -16.01 9.47 -23.86
C VAL A 94 -15.27 10.11 -22.68
N VAL A 95 -13.94 10.18 -22.74
CA VAL A 95 -13.11 10.73 -21.65
C VAL A 95 -13.41 12.21 -21.40
N ARG A 96 -13.75 12.99 -22.43
CA ARG A 96 -14.10 14.42 -22.27
C ARG A 96 -15.44 14.64 -21.58
N GLU A 97 -16.37 13.69 -21.70
CA GLU A 97 -17.70 13.77 -21.10
C GLU A 97 -17.70 13.48 -19.59
N HIS A 98 -16.62 12.91 -19.06
CA HIS A 98 -16.50 12.54 -17.65
C HIS A 98 -15.22 13.10 -17.03
N GLN A 99 -15.33 14.14 -16.21
CA GLN A 99 -14.22 14.75 -15.45
C GLN A 99 -14.35 14.59 -13.94
N ALA A 100 -15.11 13.59 -13.50
CA ALA A 100 -15.40 13.34 -12.10
C ALA A 100 -14.71 12.06 -11.60
N LYS A 101 -14.84 11.86 -10.29
CA LYS A 101 -14.60 10.58 -9.62
C LYS A 101 -15.89 10.17 -8.92
N VAL A 102 -16.53 9.13 -9.44
CA VAL A 102 -17.82 8.65 -8.97
C VAL A 102 -17.63 7.31 -8.28
N TYR A 103 -18.02 7.26 -7.01
CA TYR A 103 -18.12 6.01 -6.25
C TYR A 103 -19.55 5.51 -6.32
N GLY A 104 -19.73 4.22 -6.52
CA GLY A 104 -21.07 3.65 -6.44
C GLY A 104 -21.41 3.19 -5.05
N LYS A 105 -22.60 2.59 -4.93
CA LYS A 105 -23.06 2.00 -3.68
C LYS A 105 -22.38 0.64 -3.49
N ALA A 106 -21.90 0.36 -2.29
CA ALA A 106 -21.42 -0.97 -1.95
C ALA A 106 -22.55 -1.99 -2.14
N ALA A 107 -22.31 -3.02 -2.95
CA ALA A 107 -23.23 -4.16 -3.03
C ALA A 107 -23.34 -4.82 -1.65
N VAL A 108 -24.51 -5.37 -1.33
CA VAL A 108 -24.73 -6.05 -0.04
C VAL A 108 -23.72 -7.19 0.12
N GLY A 109 -22.89 -7.13 1.17
CA GLY A 109 -21.84 -8.12 1.43
C GLY A 109 -20.51 -7.87 0.71
N ALA A 110 -20.38 -6.80 -0.09
CA ALA A 110 -19.10 -6.41 -0.65
C ALA A 110 -18.18 -5.86 0.46
N PRO A 111 -16.88 -6.23 0.46
CA PRO A 111 -15.91 -5.64 1.38
C PRO A 111 -15.86 -4.11 1.18
N PRO A 112 -15.71 -3.31 2.24
CA PRO A 112 -15.72 -1.84 2.14
C PRO A 112 -14.63 -1.27 1.21
N MET A 113 -13.60 -2.05 0.88
CA MET A 113 -12.51 -1.66 -0.02
C MET A 113 -12.72 -2.07 -1.50
N SER A 114 -13.79 -2.79 -1.84
CA SER A 114 -14.01 -3.39 -3.17
C SER A 114 -15.09 -2.69 -4.00
N VAL A 115 -15.57 -1.53 -3.56
CA VAL A 115 -16.64 -0.81 -4.26
C VAL A 115 -16.12 -0.25 -5.59
N PRO A 116 -16.76 -0.57 -6.73
CA PRO A 116 -16.36 -0.02 -8.00
C PRO A 116 -16.51 1.50 -8.04
N HIS A 117 -15.61 2.14 -8.76
CA HIS A 117 -15.63 3.55 -9.04
C HIS A 117 -15.27 3.78 -10.50
N LEU A 118 -15.84 4.83 -11.08
CA LEU A 118 -15.49 5.38 -12.38
C LEU A 118 -14.75 6.69 -12.12
N ASP A 119 -13.48 6.77 -12.52
CA ASP A 119 -12.65 7.93 -12.22
C ASP A 119 -11.83 8.41 -13.42
N THR A 120 -11.71 9.73 -13.53
CA THR A 120 -10.84 10.36 -14.53
C THR A 120 -9.40 10.34 -14.04
N ARG A 121 -8.48 9.81 -14.87
CA ARG A 121 -7.06 9.80 -14.55
C ARG A 121 -6.23 10.44 -15.65
N VAL A 122 -5.32 11.32 -15.23
CA VAL A 122 -4.30 11.92 -16.08
C VAL A 122 -2.94 11.31 -15.70
N VAL A 123 -2.32 10.61 -16.64
CA VAL A 123 -0.99 10.00 -16.48
C VAL A 123 -0.15 10.41 -17.67
N ASP A 124 1.00 11.04 -17.43
CA ASP A 124 1.92 11.53 -18.48
C ASP A 124 1.18 12.39 -19.54
N GLY A 125 0.29 13.27 -19.08
CA GLY A 125 -0.53 14.13 -19.94
C GLY A 125 -1.66 13.44 -20.71
N LYS A 126 -1.85 12.12 -20.53
CA LYS A 126 -2.90 11.35 -21.20
C LYS A 126 -4.05 11.06 -20.24
N THR A 127 -5.26 11.44 -20.64
CA THR A 127 -6.48 11.20 -19.87
C THR A 127 -7.10 9.85 -20.22
N SER A 128 -7.56 9.11 -19.22
CA SER A 128 -8.27 7.83 -19.37
C SER A 128 -9.32 7.66 -18.28
N LEU A 129 -10.30 6.79 -18.54
CA LEU A 129 -11.33 6.42 -17.58
C LEU A 129 -11.16 4.95 -17.16
N PRO A 130 -10.58 4.68 -16.00
CA PRO A 130 -10.71 3.40 -15.30
C PRO A 130 -12.08 3.21 -14.64
N PHE A 131 -12.62 2.00 -14.72
CA PHE A 131 -13.74 1.48 -13.96
C PHE A 131 -13.36 0.17 -13.26
N GLY A 132 -13.63 0.07 -11.97
CA GLY A 132 -13.24 -1.05 -11.12
C GLY A 132 -13.03 -0.60 -9.67
N PRO A 133 -12.36 -1.37 -8.81
CA PRO A 133 -11.55 -2.55 -9.13
C PRO A 133 -12.38 -3.84 -9.27
N TYR A 134 -11.99 -4.69 -10.21
CA TYR A 134 -12.35 -6.10 -10.25
C TYR A 134 -11.24 -6.93 -9.62
N ALA A 135 -11.59 -8.00 -8.90
CA ALA A 135 -10.59 -8.91 -8.37
C ALA A 135 -9.94 -9.73 -9.49
N GLY A 136 -8.62 -9.90 -9.40
CA GLY A 136 -7.88 -10.90 -10.15
C GLY A 136 -6.97 -11.67 -9.21
N PHE A 137 -6.48 -12.82 -9.66
CA PHE A 137 -5.52 -13.63 -8.92
C PHE A 137 -4.22 -13.84 -9.71
N SER A 138 -3.09 -13.75 -9.01
CA SER A 138 -1.76 -14.13 -9.46
C SER A 138 -0.96 -14.53 -8.21
N PRO A 139 -0.16 -15.61 -8.23
CA PRO A 139 0.66 -15.98 -7.06
C PRO A 139 1.80 -15.00 -6.79
N ASN A 140 2.09 -14.08 -7.71
CA ASN A 140 3.16 -13.10 -7.61
C ASN A 140 2.81 -12.02 -6.59
N PHE A 141 3.81 -11.56 -5.84
CA PHE A 141 3.66 -10.44 -4.89
C PHE A 141 3.97 -9.08 -5.54
N LEU A 142 4.79 -9.09 -6.60
CA LEU A 142 5.13 -7.92 -7.41
C LEU A 142 4.59 -8.06 -8.83
N LYS A 143 4.39 -6.93 -9.53
CA LYS A 143 3.95 -6.92 -10.95
C LYS A 143 4.86 -7.76 -11.85
N LYS A 144 6.16 -7.75 -11.57
CA LYS A 144 7.20 -8.58 -12.20
C LYS A 144 7.87 -9.45 -11.13
N GLY A 145 7.06 -10.28 -10.47
CA GLY A 145 7.48 -11.19 -9.39
C GLY A 145 7.64 -12.64 -9.83
N SER A 146 7.77 -13.53 -8.85
CA SER A 146 7.96 -14.97 -9.07
C SER A 146 6.68 -15.75 -8.83
N TRP A 147 6.46 -16.82 -9.60
CA TRP A 147 5.40 -17.79 -9.35
C TRP A 147 5.57 -18.52 -8.00
N TRP A 148 6.77 -18.46 -7.43
CA TRP A 148 7.10 -19.00 -6.11
C TRP A 148 6.88 -18.01 -4.96
N ASP A 149 6.41 -16.79 -5.21
CA ASP A 149 6.22 -15.79 -4.14
C ASP A 149 5.21 -16.28 -3.08
N LEU A 150 4.00 -16.68 -3.50
CA LEU A 150 2.99 -17.21 -2.57
C LEU A 150 3.42 -18.54 -1.91
N PRO A 151 3.80 -19.62 -2.64
CA PRO A 151 4.26 -20.85 -2.01
C PRO A 151 5.46 -20.63 -1.08
N GLY A 152 6.40 -19.79 -1.52
CA GLY A 152 7.61 -19.43 -0.81
C GLY A 152 7.36 -18.52 0.40
N SER A 153 6.16 -17.96 0.57
CA SER A 153 5.77 -17.18 1.76
C SER A 153 5.11 -18.03 2.87
N ILE A 154 4.69 -19.26 2.53
CA ILE A 154 4.04 -20.18 3.47
C ILE A 154 5.12 -20.79 4.39
N ARG A 155 4.88 -20.73 5.69
CA ARG A 155 5.75 -21.21 6.77
C ARG A 155 4.92 -21.95 7.80
N LEU A 156 5.52 -22.86 8.55
CA LEU A 156 4.82 -23.58 9.62
C LEU A 156 4.18 -22.63 10.64
N HIS A 157 4.86 -21.53 10.98
CA HIS A 157 4.37 -20.55 11.95
C HIS A 157 3.21 -19.68 11.43
N ASN A 158 2.99 -19.55 10.12
CA ASN A 158 1.91 -18.74 9.54
C ASN A 158 0.79 -19.56 8.87
N LEU A 159 0.99 -20.86 8.66
CA LEU A 159 -0.01 -21.74 8.05
C LEU A 159 -1.32 -21.78 8.84
N TRP A 160 -1.23 -21.87 10.17
CA TRP A 160 -2.42 -21.88 11.03
C TRP A 160 -3.21 -20.56 10.97
N PRO A 161 -2.58 -19.37 11.12
CA PRO A 161 -3.23 -18.09 10.85
C PRO A 161 -3.88 -18.02 9.46
N MET A 162 -3.21 -18.51 8.42
CA MET A 162 -3.74 -18.50 7.05
C MET A 162 -5.01 -19.34 6.90
N ILE A 163 -5.04 -20.54 7.47
CA ILE A 163 -6.23 -21.40 7.44
C ILE A 163 -7.38 -20.73 8.22
N LYS A 164 -7.10 -20.16 9.40
CA LYS A 164 -8.12 -19.49 10.21
C LYS A 164 -8.77 -18.33 9.48
N VAL A 165 -7.97 -17.50 8.82
CA VAL A 165 -8.46 -16.40 8.00
C VAL A 165 -9.30 -16.89 6.83
N GLY A 166 -8.86 -17.94 6.12
CA GLY A 166 -9.63 -18.51 5.01
C GLY A 166 -11.02 -19.01 5.43
N LEU A 167 -11.14 -19.52 6.67
CA LEU A 167 -12.42 -19.97 7.23
C LEU A 167 -13.27 -18.83 7.78
N SER A 168 -12.66 -17.85 8.47
CA SER A 168 -13.39 -16.73 9.08
C SER A 168 -13.86 -15.69 8.06
N GLU A 169 -13.12 -15.53 6.96
CA GLU A 169 -13.36 -14.53 5.92
C GLU A 169 -14.00 -15.15 4.67
N PHE A 170 -14.83 -16.18 4.86
CA PHE A 170 -15.44 -16.94 3.76
C PHE A 170 -16.25 -16.06 2.81
N SER A 171 -16.93 -15.03 3.33
CA SER A 171 -17.68 -14.06 2.51
C SER A 171 -16.77 -13.28 1.56
N LEU A 172 -15.63 -12.79 2.07
CA LEU A 172 -14.61 -12.10 1.28
C LEU A 172 -14.01 -13.04 0.23
N VAL A 173 -13.62 -14.26 0.62
CA VAL A 173 -13.05 -15.25 -0.30
C VAL A 173 -14.04 -15.58 -1.42
N LYS A 174 -15.30 -15.84 -1.08
CA LYS A 174 -16.37 -16.11 -2.04
C LYS A 174 -16.58 -14.93 -2.99
N TYR A 175 -16.59 -13.71 -2.46
CA TYR A 175 -16.74 -12.48 -3.26
C TYR A 175 -15.56 -12.32 -4.24
N LEU A 176 -14.32 -12.42 -3.76
CA LEU A 176 -13.13 -12.30 -4.60
C LEU A 176 -13.07 -13.38 -5.68
N MET A 177 -13.45 -14.63 -5.35
CA MET A 177 -13.58 -15.68 -6.35
C MET A 177 -14.64 -15.34 -7.40
N GLY A 178 -15.81 -14.87 -6.98
CA GLY A 178 -16.87 -14.44 -7.90
C GLY A 178 -16.41 -13.36 -8.88
N GLU A 179 -15.65 -12.39 -8.39
CA GLU A 179 -15.05 -11.32 -9.21
C GLU A 179 -13.96 -11.84 -10.16
N VAL A 180 -13.12 -12.78 -9.71
CA VAL A 180 -12.10 -13.42 -10.55
C VAL A 180 -12.72 -14.18 -11.73
N PHE A 181 -13.86 -14.84 -11.50
CA PHE A 181 -14.60 -15.60 -12.51
C PHE A 181 -15.67 -14.78 -13.25
N ALA A 182 -15.79 -13.48 -12.97
CA ALA A 182 -16.76 -12.63 -13.64
C ALA A 182 -16.45 -12.52 -15.15
N SER A 183 -17.45 -12.80 -15.98
CA SER A 183 -17.33 -12.66 -17.43
C SER A 183 -17.18 -11.19 -17.82
N ARG A 184 -16.59 -10.93 -18.99
CA ARG A 184 -16.48 -9.57 -19.55
C ARG A 184 -17.84 -8.88 -19.67
N GLU A 185 -18.89 -9.64 -19.98
CA GLU A 185 -20.26 -9.13 -20.08
C GLU A 185 -20.76 -8.62 -18.74
N LYS A 186 -20.59 -9.39 -17.66
CA LYS A 186 -20.97 -8.98 -16.30
C LYS A 186 -20.20 -7.76 -15.82
N GLN A 187 -18.92 -7.66 -16.19
CA GLN A 187 -18.10 -6.48 -15.90
C GLN A 187 -18.65 -5.24 -16.63
N LEU A 188 -18.99 -5.37 -17.92
CA LEU A 188 -19.59 -4.28 -18.70
C LEU A 188 -21.01 -3.92 -18.24
N GLU A 189 -21.78 -4.88 -17.75
CA GLU A 189 -23.10 -4.64 -17.16
C GLU A 189 -22.98 -3.77 -15.90
N ALA A 190 -22.05 -4.12 -15.00
CA ALA A 190 -21.75 -3.28 -13.84
C ALA A 190 -21.29 -1.87 -14.23
N LEU A 191 -20.50 -1.73 -15.31
CA LEU A 191 -20.13 -0.40 -15.83
C LEU A 191 -21.35 0.38 -16.33
N ARG A 192 -22.31 -0.28 -16.97
CA ARG A 192 -23.53 0.36 -17.49
C ARG A 192 -24.45 0.89 -16.40
N GLU A 193 -24.36 0.38 -15.18
CA GLU A 193 -25.04 0.99 -14.02
C GLU A 193 -24.53 2.41 -13.72
N TYR A 194 -23.27 2.71 -14.06
CA TYR A 194 -22.62 4.01 -13.85
C TYR A 194 -22.62 4.86 -15.12
N MET A 195 -22.49 4.21 -16.27
CA MET A 195 -22.45 4.83 -17.59
C MET A 195 -23.30 4.01 -18.59
N PRO A 196 -24.63 4.22 -18.63
CA PRO A 196 -25.54 3.44 -19.49
C PRO A 196 -25.17 3.44 -20.97
N SER A 197 -24.50 4.50 -21.45
CA SER A 197 -24.02 4.64 -22.82
C SER A 197 -22.72 3.87 -23.14
N ALA A 198 -22.15 3.13 -22.19
CA ALA A 198 -20.89 2.42 -22.37
C ALA A 198 -20.98 1.31 -23.45
N LYS A 199 -20.14 1.43 -24.48
CA LYS A 199 -19.99 0.47 -25.58
C LYS A 199 -18.82 -0.46 -25.34
N ALA A 200 -19.03 -1.77 -25.47
CA ALA A 200 -18.01 -2.79 -25.15
C ALA A 200 -16.65 -2.60 -25.85
N GLU A 201 -16.66 -2.04 -27.07
CA GLU A 201 -15.49 -1.78 -27.91
C GLU A 201 -14.55 -0.71 -27.36
N ASP A 202 -15.06 0.25 -26.60
CA ASP A 202 -14.28 1.35 -26.01
C ASP A 202 -13.50 0.93 -24.75
N TRP A 203 -13.82 -0.23 -24.18
CA TRP A 203 -13.33 -0.66 -22.88
C TRP A 203 -12.50 -1.92 -22.98
N ARG A 204 -11.27 -1.86 -22.43
CA ARG A 204 -10.35 -2.98 -22.34
C ARG A 204 -9.94 -3.24 -20.90
N MET A 205 -9.81 -4.50 -20.54
CA MET A 205 -9.34 -4.87 -19.20
C MET A 205 -7.83 -4.60 -19.10
N ILE A 206 -7.43 -3.93 -18.03
CA ILE A 206 -6.03 -3.71 -17.67
C ILE A 206 -5.76 -4.24 -16.26
N THR A 207 -4.56 -4.76 -16.04
CA THR A 207 -4.08 -5.11 -14.71
C THR A 207 -3.34 -3.91 -14.12
N ALA A 208 -3.91 -3.27 -13.10
CA ALA A 208 -3.35 -2.04 -12.55
C ALA A 208 -2.20 -2.32 -11.56
N GLY A 209 -2.40 -3.25 -10.63
CA GLY A 209 -1.49 -3.45 -9.51
C GLY A 209 -1.65 -4.80 -8.82
N GLN A 210 -0.56 -5.23 -8.19
CA GLN A 210 -0.52 -6.39 -7.32
C GLN A 210 -0.45 -5.86 -5.88
N ARG A 211 -1.32 -6.37 -5.02
CA ARG A 211 -1.31 -6.10 -3.58
C ARG A 211 -1.15 -7.42 -2.84
N VAL A 212 -0.47 -7.39 -1.69
CA VAL A 212 -0.42 -8.52 -0.77
C VAL A 212 -1.33 -8.16 0.40
N GLN A 213 -2.44 -8.89 0.52
CA GLN A 213 -3.31 -8.77 1.68
C GLN A 213 -2.67 -9.57 2.81
N VAL A 214 -2.22 -8.85 3.83
CA VAL A 214 -1.50 -9.41 4.96
C VAL A 214 -2.49 -9.90 6.01
N MET A 215 -2.08 -10.94 6.72
CA MET A 215 -2.74 -11.44 7.91
C MET A 215 -1.71 -11.71 8.99
N LYS A 216 -2.16 -11.69 10.23
CA LYS A 216 -1.32 -11.97 11.38
C LYS A 216 -1.98 -12.96 12.33
N LYS A 217 -1.15 -13.62 13.12
CA LYS A 217 -1.58 -14.45 14.24
C LYS A 217 -2.33 -13.57 15.24
N ASP A 218 -3.48 -14.06 15.69
CA ASP A 218 -4.27 -13.42 16.75
C ASP A 218 -4.43 -14.41 17.92
N PRO A 219 -4.19 -13.99 19.17
CA PRO A 219 -4.31 -14.88 20.33
C PRO A 219 -5.70 -15.48 20.53
N LYS A 220 -6.77 -14.79 20.12
CA LYS A 220 -8.16 -15.21 20.35
C LYS A 220 -8.75 -15.91 19.12
N LYS A 221 -8.53 -15.34 17.94
CA LYS A 221 -9.11 -15.81 16.66
C LYS A 221 -8.20 -16.79 15.91
N GLY A 222 -6.93 -16.93 16.32
CA GLY A 222 -5.92 -17.77 15.67
C GLY A 222 -5.29 -17.13 14.42
N GLY A 223 -6.05 -16.29 13.71
CA GLY A 223 -5.56 -15.44 12.62
C GLY A 223 -6.58 -14.36 12.27
N VAL A 224 -6.12 -13.18 11.86
CA VAL A 224 -6.96 -12.06 11.41
C VAL A 224 -6.36 -11.39 10.19
N LEU A 225 -7.22 -10.88 9.31
CA LEU A 225 -6.78 -9.99 8.24
C LEU A 225 -6.28 -8.67 8.83
N GLN A 226 -5.11 -8.25 8.37
CA GLN A 226 -4.57 -6.95 8.67
C GLN A 226 -5.09 -5.95 7.63
N PHE A 227 -5.99 -5.08 8.06
CA PHE A 227 -6.40 -3.93 7.26
C PHE A 227 -5.43 -2.77 7.50
N GLY A 228 -5.06 -2.06 6.43
CA GLY A 228 -4.11 -0.94 6.50
C GLY A 228 -2.63 -1.36 6.45
N THR A 229 -1.77 -0.40 6.77
CA THR A 229 -0.31 -0.56 6.83
C THR A 229 0.07 -1.01 8.24
N GLU A 230 0.80 -2.11 8.37
CA GLU A 230 1.42 -2.54 9.62
C GLU A 230 2.92 -2.22 9.56
N VAL A 231 3.41 -1.53 10.59
CA VAL A 231 4.84 -1.30 10.80
C VAL A 231 5.38 -2.44 11.67
N ILE A 232 6.30 -3.22 11.13
CA ILE A 232 7.02 -4.27 11.87
C ILE A 232 8.41 -3.74 12.18
N THR A 233 8.81 -3.82 13.44
CA THR A 233 10.13 -3.38 13.90
C THR A 233 10.74 -4.48 14.74
N GLY A 234 12.00 -4.82 14.49
CA GLY A 234 12.72 -5.76 15.35
C GLY A 234 12.94 -5.15 16.74
N ALA A 235 12.90 -5.96 17.79
CA ALA A 235 12.98 -5.48 19.18
C ALA A 235 14.19 -4.58 19.49
N ASP A 236 15.28 -4.73 18.74
CA ASP A 236 16.50 -3.92 18.91
C ASP A 236 16.57 -2.69 18.01
N GLY A 237 15.50 -2.40 17.25
CA GLY A 237 15.40 -1.23 16.38
C GLY A 237 16.28 -1.28 15.12
N SER A 238 17.02 -2.38 14.88
CA SER A 238 17.98 -2.47 13.76
C SER A 238 17.33 -2.78 12.40
N ILE A 239 16.05 -3.14 12.39
CA ILE A 239 15.29 -3.40 11.17
C ILE A 239 13.85 -2.97 11.35
N SER A 240 13.26 -2.40 10.29
CA SER A 240 11.83 -2.14 10.21
C SER A 240 11.31 -2.39 8.81
N GLY A 241 10.01 -2.67 8.67
CA GLY A 241 9.38 -2.90 7.39
C GLY A 241 7.89 -2.61 7.41
N LEU A 242 7.35 -2.32 6.22
CA LEU A 242 5.93 -2.04 6.04
C LEU A 242 5.23 -3.22 5.38
N LEU A 243 4.18 -3.71 6.01
CA LEU A 243 3.33 -4.77 5.49
C LEU A 243 1.89 -4.29 5.27
N GLY A 244 1.18 -4.97 4.37
CA GLY A 244 -0.23 -4.74 4.11
C GLY A 244 -0.48 -3.66 3.06
N ALA A 245 -1.48 -2.80 3.32
CA ALA A 245 -1.80 -1.72 2.39
C ALA A 245 -0.62 -0.74 2.31
N SER A 246 -0.25 -0.34 1.09
CA SER A 246 0.72 0.74 0.91
C SER A 246 0.19 1.99 1.62
N PRO A 247 0.97 2.63 2.50
CA PRO A 247 0.53 3.87 3.10
C PRO A 247 0.32 4.90 1.99
N GLY A 248 -0.85 5.53 2.00
CA GLY A 248 -1.14 6.66 1.13
C GLY A 248 -0.41 7.90 1.61
N ALA A 249 -0.49 9.00 0.86
CA ALA A 249 0.08 10.28 1.28
C ALA A 249 -0.40 10.70 2.69
N SER A 250 -1.64 10.36 3.05
CA SER A 250 -2.24 10.65 4.35
C SER A 250 -1.69 9.83 5.52
N THR A 251 -1.03 8.70 5.28
CA THR A 251 -0.54 7.81 6.35
C THR A 251 0.96 7.54 6.30
N ALA A 252 1.64 7.89 5.21
CA ALA A 252 3.07 7.67 5.04
C ALA A 252 3.91 8.41 6.08
N VAL A 253 3.60 9.69 6.34
CA VAL A 253 4.32 10.49 7.34
C VAL A 253 4.17 9.88 8.73
N HIS A 254 2.94 9.54 9.13
CA HIS A 254 2.67 8.89 10.42
C HIS A 254 3.44 7.57 10.56
N ALA A 255 3.44 6.73 9.51
CA ALA A 255 4.17 5.47 9.53
C ALA A 255 5.69 5.69 9.67
N MET A 256 6.28 6.68 8.99
CA MET A 256 7.72 6.96 9.11
C MET A 256 8.09 7.55 10.47
N LEU A 257 7.22 8.38 11.06
CA LEU A 257 7.42 8.83 12.44
C LEU A 257 7.41 7.65 13.43
N ASP A 258 6.49 6.68 13.28
CA ASP A 258 6.48 5.46 14.10
C ASP A 258 7.79 4.66 13.96
N VAL A 259 8.29 4.50 12.72
CA VAL A 259 9.59 3.85 12.47
C VAL A 259 10.72 4.61 13.17
N MET A 260 10.79 5.93 13.04
CA MET A 260 11.83 6.75 13.67
C MET A 260 11.80 6.62 15.19
N GLN A 261 10.61 6.67 15.80
CA GLN A 261 10.43 6.54 17.24
C GLN A 261 10.82 5.16 17.76
N ARG A 262 10.40 4.10 17.07
CA ARG A 262 10.63 2.71 17.52
C ARG A 262 12.05 2.24 17.26
N CYS A 263 12.66 2.66 16.15
CA CYS A 263 13.99 2.20 15.76
C CYS A 263 15.12 3.06 16.34
N PHE A 264 14.84 4.33 16.62
CA PHE A 264 15.84 5.28 17.10
C PHE A 264 15.29 6.16 18.24
N PRO A 265 14.78 5.56 19.33
CA PRO A 265 14.08 6.32 20.38
C PRO A 265 14.95 7.44 20.97
N GLU A 266 16.23 7.17 21.24
CA GLU A 266 17.14 8.17 21.80
C GLU A 266 17.40 9.34 20.83
N LYS A 267 17.64 9.06 19.54
CA LYS A 267 17.83 10.12 18.54
C LYS A 267 16.55 10.88 18.27
N PHE A 268 15.42 10.19 18.25
CA PHE A 268 14.13 10.82 18.05
C PHE A 268 13.87 11.84 19.15
N GLU A 269 13.95 11.42 20.42
CA GLU A 269 13.67 12.30 21.55
C GLU A 269 14.70 13.43 21.71
N ASN A 270 15.99 13.16 21.50
CA ASN A 270 17.06 14.12 21.79
C ASN A 270 17.44 15.03 20.62
N GLU A 271 17.28 14.58 19.37
CA GLU A 271 17.78 15.28 18.18
C GLU A 271 16.67 15.66 17.19
N TRP A 272 15.70 14.78 16.94
CA TRP A 272 14.79 14.94 15.79
C TRP A 272 13.43 15.54 16.17
N LYS A 273 12.95 15.30 17.39
CA LYS A 273 11.61 15.69 17.85
C LYS A 273 11.35 17.19 17.73
N SER A 274 12.34 18.03 18.04
CA SER A 274 12.23 19.48 17.89
C SER A 274 11.97 19.89 16.43
N THR A 275 12.67 19.27 15.49
CA THR A 275 12.47 19.50 14.05
C THR A 275 11.11 18.98 13.58
N VAL A 276 10.69 17.81 14.07
CA VAL A 276 9.36 17.25 13.76
C VAL A 276 8.26 18.18 14.24
N VAL A 277 8.33 18.69 15.48
CA VAL A 277 7.34 19.62 16.03
C VAL A 277 7.35 20.96 15.28
N ALA A 278 8.52 21.44 14.87
CA ALA A 278 8.61 22.66 14.06
C ALA A 278 7.97 22.51 12.67
N GLN A 279 8.09 21.34 12.04
CA GLN A 279 7.51 21.06 10.71
C GLN A 279 6.06 20.58 10.78
N ILE A 280 5.65 20.00 11.91
CA ILE A 280 4.31 19.46 12.15
C ILE A 280 3.86 19.98 13.53
N PRO A 281 3.40 21.24 13.63
CA PRO A 281 3.03 21.85 14.91
C PRO A 281 1.96 21.07 15.69
N ALA A 282 1.08 20.36 14.99
CA ALA A 282 0.05 19.50 15.58
C ALA A 282 0.55 18.11 16.04
N TYR A 283 1.85 17.83 15.94
CA TYR A 283 2.40 16.54 16.35
C TYR A 283 2.21 16.31 17.85
N GLY A 284 1.52 15.22 18.21
CA GLY A 284 1.27 14.82 19.60
C GLY A 284 0.09 15.51 20.29
N THR A 285 -0.61 16.45 19.65
CA THR A 285 -1.73 17.19 20.28
C THR A 285 -3.08 16.48 20.13
N GLY A 286 -3.26 15.65 19.09
CA GLY A 286 -4.48 14.89 18.87
C GLY A 286 -5.67 15.75 18.43
N LEU A 287 -5.68 16.18 17.15
CA LEU A 287 -6.68 17.09 16.59
C LEU A 287 -8.14 16.55 16.60
N ASN A 288 -8.33 15.23 16.68
CA ASN A 288 -9.66 14.61 16.56
C ASN A 288 -10.66 15.04 17.65
N HIS A 289 -10.17 15.56 18.78
CA HIS A 289 -11.01 15.94 19.91
C HIS A 289 -11.21 17.45 20.05
N ASP A 290 -10.58 18.25 19.19
CA ASP A 290 -10.65 19.72 19.21
C ASP A 290 -10.94 20.26 17.80
N ALA A 291 -12.22 20.55 17.56
CA ALA A 291 -12.68 21.07 16.27
C ALA A 291 -12.07 22.43 15.92
N ALA A 292 -11.79 23.28 16.91
CA ALA A 292 -11.21 24.60 16.68
C ALA A 292 -9.74 24.47 16.27
N LEU A 293 -8.98 23.61 16.96
CA LEU A 293 -7.59 23.34 16.62
C LEU A 293 -7.45 22.66 15.25
N ALA A 294 -8.35 21.71 14.93
CA ALA A 294 -8.38 21.08 13.61
C ALA A 294 -8.68 22.10 12.50
N ALA A 295 -9.64 23.00 12.72
CA ALA A 295 -9.97 24.06 11.76
C ALA A 295 -8.80 25.04 11.55
N ALA A 296 -8.12 25.45 12.63
CA ALA A 296 -6.95 26.31 12.55
C ALA A 296 -5.80 25.65 11.77
N SER A 297 -5.51 24.37 12.05
CA SER A 297 -4.47 23.61 11.35
C SER A 297 -4.76 23.47 9.84
N LEU A 298 -6.02 23.21 9.48
CA LEU A 298 -6.44 23.14 8.08
C LEU A 298 -6.33 24.49 7.37
N ALA A 299 -6.69 25.58 8.04
CA ALA A 299 -6.59 26.93 7.50
C ALA A 299 -5.13 27.32 7.22
N GLU A 300 -4.23 27.08 8.18
CA GLU A 300 -2.79 27.32 8.04
C GLU A 300 -2.18 26.50 6.89
N THR A 301 -2.55 25.22 6.79
CA THR A 301 -2.11 24.34 5.71
C THR A 301 -2.59 24.85 4.35
N ALA A 302 -3.85 25.27 4.28
CA ALA A 302 -4.44 25.81 3.06
C ALA A 302 -3.75 27.10 2.61
N GLU A 303 -3.47 28.02 3.54
CA GLU A 303 -2.71 29.25 3.27
C GLU A 303 -1.30 28.95 2.77
N THR A 304 -0.56 28.07 3.47
CA THR A 304 0.81 27.67 3.12
C THR A 304 0.89 27.07 1.71
N LEU A 305 -0.12 26.28 1.33
CA LEU A 305 -0.19 25.63 0.03
C LEU A 305 -0.84 26.50 -1.06
N GLY A 306 -1.27 27.73 -0.74
CA GLY A 306 -1.99 28.60 -1.66
C GLY A 306 -3.36 28.05 -2.10
N LEU A 307 -3.95 27.18 -1.28
CA LEU A 307 -5.26 26.57 -1.49
C LEU A 307 -6.34 27.49 -0.91
N HIS A 308 -6.73 28.53 -1.64
CA HIS A 308 -7.89 29.33 -1.24
C HIS A 308 -9.19 28.50 -1.40
N ALA A 309 -10.04 28.52 -0.36
CA ALA A 309 -11.13 27.57 -0.14
C ALA A 309 -12.09 27.42 -1.34
N ALA A 310 -12.31 26.17 -1.77
CA ALA A 310 -13.49 25.78 -2.53
C ALA A 310 -14.61 25.39 -1.54
N ALA A 311 -15.60 26.27 -1.43
CA ALA A 311 -16.95 26.08 -0.87
C ALA A 311 -17.09 25.58 0.59
N GLN A 312 -18.00 26.24 1.31
CA GLN A 312 -18.49 25.80 2.63
C GLN A 312 -18.93 24.32 2.59
N PRO A 313 -18.67 23.54 3.65
CA PRO A 313 -19.24 22.20 3.76
C PRO A 313 -20.76 22.31 3.64
N ALA A 314 -21.35 21.48 2.76
CA ALA A 314 -22.80 21.38 2.66
C ALA A 314 -23.38 21.08 4.04
N GLU A 315 -24.32 21.91 4.49
CA GLU A 315 -25.12 21.62 5.68
C GLU A 315 -25.75 20.24 5.50
N VAL A 316 -25.37 19.31 6.37
CA VAL A 316 -26.07 18.03 6.49
C VAL A 316 -27.39 18.35 7.18
N THR A 317 -28.42 18.62 6.39
CA THR A 317 -29.80 18.65 6.90
C THR A 317 -30.15 17.25 7.40
N ALA A 318 -30.59 17.19 8.66
CA ALA A 318 -30.94 15.98 9.41
C ALA A 318 -32.04 15.13 8.75
#